data_AF-A0A659UI89-F1
#
_entry.id   AF-A0A659UI89-F1
#
_cell.length_a   1.000
_cell.length_b   1.000
_cell.length_c   1.000
_cell.angle_alpha   90.00
_cell.angle_beta   90.00
_cell.angle_gamma   90.00
#
_symmetry.space_group_name_H-M   'P 1'
#
loop_
_entity.id
_entity.type
_entity.pdbx_description
1 polymer ?
#
loop_
_entity_poly.entity_id
_entity_poly.type
_entity_poly.pdbx_seq_one_letter_code
_entity_poly.pdbx_strand_id
1 'polypeptide(L)'
;MWAAISNAAGLVGHGGRFGIAIYLKTPLCGLWTVEKRLYSSHRWLRPPVKALFVSVYMSARTLRHRDTISFVKNYRARRGMEFLADVDDWLGGYPYQSTSAEELETSVEKLGFRTKRRFNAVPGIGLFGT
;
A
#
# COMPACT_ATOMS: atom_id res chain seq x y z
N MET A 1 2.98 -0.78 -12.95
CA MET A 1 2.17 -1.92 -12.47
C MET A 1 2.09 -3.01 -13.52
N TRP A 2 1.37 -2.82 -14.64
CA TRP A 2 1.24 -3.88 -15.66
C TRP A 2 2.56 -4.40 -16.22
N ALA A 3 3.50 -3.52 -16.55
CA ALA A 3 4.84 -3.92 -16.97
C ALA A 3 5.56 -4.76 -15.90
N ALA A 4 5.45 -4.39 -14.63
CA ALA A 4 6.05 -5.14 -13.52
C ALA A 4 5.37 -6.52 -13.34
N ILE A 5 4.05 -6.59 -13.49
CA ILE A 5 3.29 -7.85 -13.45
C ILE A 5 3.74 -8.76 -14.60
N SER A 6 3.83 -8.23 -15.83
CA SER A 6 4.26 -8.98 -17.00
C SER A 6 5.70 -9.50 -16.86
N ASN A 7 6.63 -8.66 -16.39
CA ASN A 7 8.00 -9.07 -16.14
C ASN A 7 8.09 -10.17 -15.07
N ALA A 8 7.37 -10.01 -13.95
CA ALA A 8 7.37 -11.00 -12.88
C ALA A 8 6.71 -12.32 -13.31
N ALA A 9 5.64 -12.25 -14.11
CA ALA A 9 4.99 -13.40 -14.71
C ALA A 9 5.92 -14.17 -15.66
N GLY A 10 6.76 -13.48 -16.43
CA GLY A 10 7.74 -14.08 -17.32
C GLY A 10 8.87 -14.86 -16.62
N LEU A 11 9.06 -14.65 -15.31
CA LEU A 11 10.03 -15.40 -14.50
C LEU A 11 9.46 -16.73 -13.98
N VAL A 12 8.18 -17.01 -14.22
CA VAL A 12 7.53 -18.23 -13.74
C VAL A 12 7.76 -19.37 -14.75
N GLY A 13 8.45 -20.42 -14.29
CA GLY A 13 8.66 -21.63 -15.10
C GLY A 13 7.37 -22.41 -15.38
N HIS A 14 7.45 -23.36 -16.31
CA HIS A 14 6.34 -24.23 -16.69
C HIS A 14 5.74 -24.96 -15.46
N GLY A 15 4.42 -24.91 -15.31
CA GLY A 15 3.72 -25.48 -14.15
C GLY A 15 3.91 -24.70 -12.82
N GLY A 16 4.64 -23.58 -12.85
CA GLY A 16 4.85 -22.71 -11.70
C GLY A 16 3.58 -21.98 -11.26
N ARG A 17 3.67 -21.29 -10.11
CA ARG A 17 2.58 -20.50 -9.55
C ARG A 17 3.02 -19.05 -9.40
N PHE A 18 2.14 -18.14 -9.80
CA PHE A 18 2.35 -16.71 -9.66
C PHE A 18 1.48 -16.16 -8.53
N GLY A 19 2.12 -15.60 -7.50
CA GLY A 19 1.44 -14.95 -6.38
C GLY A 19 1.65 -13.44 -6.44
N ILE A 20 0.56 -12.68 -6.45
CA ILE A 20 0.59 -11.21 -6.49
C ILE A 20 -0.43 -10.61 -5.54
N ALA A 21 -0.10 -9.45 -4.99
CA ALA A 21 -1.00 -8.60 -4.22
C ALA A 21 -0.95 -7.19 -4.82
N ILE A 22 -2.11 -6.66 -5.19
CA ILE A 22 -2.25 -5.36 -5.84
C ILE A 22 -3.29 -4.54 -5.09
N TYR A 23 -3.09 -3.22 -5.01
CA TYR A 23 -4.08 -2.33 -4.42
C TYR A 23 -5.40 -2.41 -5.20
N LEU A 24 -6.48 -2.68 -4.47
CA LEU A 24 -7.82 -2.69 -5.03
C LEU A 24 -8.23 -1.27 -5.41
N LYS A 25 -8.79 -1.10 -6.61
CA LYS A 25 -9.32 0.18 -7.06
C LYS A 25 -10.51 0.61 -6.21
N THR A 26 -10.48 1.83 -5.71
CA THR A 26 -11.55 2.49 -4.92
C THR A 26 -11.90 3.85 -5.52
N PRO A 27 -13.07 4.43 -5.21
CA PRO A 27 -13.42 5.78 -5.68
C PRO A 27 -12.42 6.86 -5.26
N LEU A 28 -11.69 6.65 -4.16
CA LEU A 28 -10.71 7.58 -3.62
C LEU A 28 -9.32 7.48 -4.29
N CYS A 29 -9.11 6.58 -5.25
CA CYS A 29 -7.80 6.41 -5.91
C CYS A 29 -7.27 7.71 -6.55
N GLY A 30 -8.14 8.56 -7.08
CA GLY A 30 -7.74 9.88 -7.57
C GLY A 30 -7.16 10.75 -6.46
N LEU A 31 -7.84 10.83 -5.32
CA LEU A 31 -7.39 11.57 -4.14
C LEU A 31 -6.04 11.05 -3.62
N TRP A 32 -5.90 9.74 -3.46
CA TRP A 32 -4.65 9.10 -3.03
C TRP A 32 -3.49 9.37 -3.99
N THR A 33 -3.76 9.36 -5.30
CA THR A 33 -2.74 9.65 -6.31
C THR A 33 -2.25 11.09 -6.19
N VAL A 34 -3.16 12.05 -5.96
CA VAL A 34 -2.81 13.47 -5.76
C VAL A 34 -2.02 13.65 -4.47
N GLU A 35 -2.49 13.12 -3.35
CA GLU A 35 -1.80 13.18 -2.05
C GLU A 35 -0.37 12.66 -2.16
N LYS A 36 -0.21 11.44 -2.68
CA LYS A 36 1.10 10.78 -2.79
C LYS A 36 2.00 11.50 -3.78
N ARG A 37 1.46 12.04 -4.87
CA ARG A 37 2.24 12.86 -5.82
C ARG A 37 2.72 14.14 -5.15
N LEU A 38 1.87 14.87 -4.44
CA LEU A 38 2.25 16.11 -3.76
C LEU A 38 3.36 15.87 -2.75
N TYR A 39 3.22 14.85 -1.89
CA TYR A 39 4.24 14.46 -0.90
C TYR A 39 5.55 14.02 -1.55
N SER A 40 5.48 13.24 -2.63
CA SER A 40 6.65 12.69 -3.30
C SER A 40 7.40 13.75 -4.13
N SER A 41 6.69 14.66 -4.78
CA SER A 41 7.27 15.68 -5.65
C SER A 41 7.83 16.89 -4.89
N HIS A 42 7.31 17.21 -3.70
CA HIS A 42 7.72 18.42 -2.95
C HIS A 42 8.45 18.05 -1.66
N ARG A 43 9.78 18.03 -1.72
CA ARG A 43 10.62 17.65 -0.56
C ARG A 43 10.37 18.52 0.68
N TRP A 44 10.05 19.79 0.49
CA TRP A 44 9.75 20.74 1.58
C TRP A 44 8.42 20.46 2.28
N LEU A 45 7.47 19.80 1.61
CA LEU A 45 6.20 19.37 2.24
C LEU A 45 6.36 18.12 3.10
N ARG A 46 7.42 17.32 2.89
CA ARG A 46 7.56 16.04 3.60
C ARG A 46 7.66 16.19 5.13
N PRO A 47 8.58 17.01 5.69
CA PRO A 47 8.70 17.13 7.14
C PRO A 47 7.41 17.61 7.85
N PRO A 48 6.72 18.69 7.43
CA PRO A 48 5.51 19.13 8.12
C PRO A 48 4.34 18.16 7.94
N VAL A 49 4.16 17.57 6.75
CA VAL A 49 3.08 16.58 6.53
C VAL A 49 3.33 15.30 7.33
N LYS A 50 4.58 14.83 7.38
CA LYS A 50 4.97 13.68 8.21
C LYS A 50 4.73 13.94 9.69
N ALA A 51 5.16 15.11 10.19
CA ALA A 51 4.97 15.48 11.58
C ALA A 51 3.49 15.58 11.96
N LEU A 52 2.67 16.15 11.08
CA LEU A 52 1.22 16.21 11.26
C LEU A 52 0.60 14.80 11.28
N PHE A 53 0.95 13.95 10.32
CA PHE A 53 0.45 12.57 10.24
C PHE A 53 0.80 11.78 11.49
N VAL A 54 2.07 11.81 11.92
CA VAL A 54 2.53 11.10 13.12
C VAL A 54 1.80 11.63 14.36
N SER A 55 1.66 12.95 14.51
CA SER A 55 0.97 13.57 15.64
C SER A 55 -0.49 13.13 15.72
N VAL A 56 -1.23 13.18 14.61
CA VAL A 56 -2.63 12.75 14.54
C VAL A 56 -2.75 11.25 14.82
N TYR A 57 -1.91 10.43 14.20
CA TYR A 57 -1.92 8.98 14.37
C TYR A 57 -1.63 8.56 15.83
N MET A 58 -0.62 9.18 16.45
CA MET A 58 -0.29 8.91 17.85
C MET A 58 -1.37 9.42 18.79
N SER A 59 -1.95 10.59 18.55
CA SER A 59 -3.05 11.12 19.37
C SER A 59 -4.27 10.19 19.32
N ALA A 60 -4.69 9.76 18.13
CA ALA A 60 -5.79 8.81 17.97
C ALA A 60 -5.50 7.47 18.66
N ARG A 61 -4.23 7.04 18.69
CA ARG A 61 -3.80 5.81 19.38
C ARG A 61 -3.83 5.96 20.90
N THR A 62 -3.35 7.08 21.44
CA THR A 62 -3.39 7.40 22.87
C THR A 62 -4.84 7.46 23.38
N LEU A 63 -5.74 8.09 22.62
CA LEU A 63 -7.18 8.17 22.96
C LEU A 63 -7.86 6.80 23.01
N ARG A 64 -7.31 5.78 22.34
CA ARG A 64 -7.79 4.39 22.38
C ARG A 64 -7.11 3.55 23.46
N HIS A 65 -6.49 4.19 24.47
CA HIS A 65 -5.74 3.58 25.56
C HIS A 65 -4.66 2.58 25.11
N ARG A 66 -4.01 2.86 23.96
CA ARG A 66 -2.90 2.04 23.47
C ARG A 66 -1.58 2.72 23.81
N ASP A 67 -0.68 1.97 24.43
CA ASP A 67 0.70 2.41 24.69
C ASP A 67 1.40 2.76 23.36
N THR A 68 1.65 4.05 23.16
CA THR A 68 2.29 4.61 21.96
C THR A 68 3.80 4.44 22.00
N ILE A 69 4.42 4.50 23.18
CA ILE A 69 5.87 4.37 23.35
C ILE A 69 6.29 2.94 23.05
N SER A 70 5.64 1.96 23.67
CA SER A 70 5.90 0.54 23.39
C SER A 70 5.56 0.18 21.94
N PHE A 71 4.55 0.83 21.35
CA PHE A 71 4.22 0.62 19.95
C PHE A 71 5.37 1.02 19.01
N VAL A 72 5.93 2.22 19.16
CA VAL A 72 7.03 2.69 18.32
C VAL A 72 8.30 1.86 18.60
N LYS A 73 8.62 1.62 19.87
CA LYS A 73 9.80 0.84 20.27
C LYS A 73 9.79 -0.58 19.69
N ASN A 74 8.62 -1.23 19.66
CA ASN A 74 8.47 -2.59 19.13
C ASN A 74 8.04 -2.62 17.65
N TYR A 75 7.97 -1.48 16.97
CA TYR A 75 7.44 -1.40 15.61
C TYR A 75 8.29 -2.22 14.63
N ARG A 76 9.61 -2.05 14.70
CA ARG A 76 10.56 -2.77 13.84
C ARG A 76 10.49 -4.27 14.01
N ALA A 77 10.36 -4.76 15.24
CA ALA A 77 10.22 -6.19 15.50
C ALA A 77 8.95 -6.79 14.88
N ARG A 78 7.87 -6.00 14.78
CA ARG A 78 6.57 -6.44 14.24
C ARG A 78 6.45 -6.29 12.72
N ARG A 79 6.99 -5.22 12.16
CA ARG A 79 6.81 -4.83 10.75
C ARG A 79 8.05 -5.04 9.89
N GLY A 80 9.22 -5.18 10.50
CA GLY A 80 10.50 -5.35 9.80
C GLY A 80 11.19 -4.03 9.42
N MET A 81 10.64 -2.88 9.78
CA MET A 81 11.19 -1.56 9.44
C MET A 81 10.94 -0.51 10.53
N GLU A 82 11.72 0.59 10.51
CA GLU A 82 11.54 1.72 11.43
C GLU A 82 10.20 2.42 11.20
N PHE A 83 9.55 2.86 12.28
CA PHE A 83 8.22 3.46 12.21
C PHE A 83 8.18 4.69 11.30
N LEU A 84 9.15 5.60 11.44
CA LEU A 84 9.19 6.81 10.63
C LEU A 84 9.53 6.55 9.16
N ALA A 85 10.20 5.44 8.85
CA ALA A 85 10.43 5.02 7.48
C ALA A 85 9.14 4.46 6.86
N ASP A 86 8.38 3.66 7.62
CA ASP A 86 7.08 3.13 7.18
C ASP A 86 6.07 4.26 6.92
N VAL A 87 6.09 5.33 7.74
CA VAL A 87 5.30 6.54 7.50
C VAL A 87 5.71 7.24 6.20
N ASP A 88 7.01 7.36 5.94
CA ASP A 88 7.49 7.96 4.68
C ASP A 88 7.08 7.12 3.47
N ASP A 89 7.20 5.80 3.55
CA ASP A 89 6.77 4.89 2.47
C ASP A 89 5.25 4.95 2.26
N TRP A 90 4.49 5.03 3.36
CA TRP A 90 3.04 5.18 3.31
C TRP A 90 2.61 6.45 2.56
N LEU A 91 3.18 7.60 2.93
CA LEU A 91 2.86 8.90 2.34
C LEU A 91 3.47 9.08 0.94
N GLY A 92 4.64 8.47 0.71
CA GLY A 92 5.47 8.63 -0.48
C GLY A 92 5.32 7.57 -1.55
N GLY A 93 4.37 6.63 -1.42
CA GLY A 93 4.12 5.53 -2.36
C GLY A 93 3.57 5.95 -3.74
N TYR A 94 4.22 6.90 -4.42
CA TYR A 94 3.92 7.33 -5.79
C TYR A 94 4.97 6.76 -6.77
N PRO A 95 4.57 6.24 -7.95
CA PRO A 95 3.22 6.23 -8.53
C PRO A 95 2.29 5.23 -7.84
N TYR A 96 1.11 5.72 -7.43
CA TYR A 96 0.04 4.88 -6.92
C TYR A 96 -0.69 4.21 -8.07
N GLN A 97 -0.79 2.88 -8.06
CA GLN A 97 -1.44 2.12 -9.11
C GLN A 97 -2.33 1.05 -8.48
N SER A 98 -3.56 0.97 -8.98
CA SER A 98 -4.60 0.07 -8.48
C SER A 98 -5.46 -0.41 -9.64
N THR A 99 -6.09 -1.57 -9.49
CA THR A 99 -6.98 -2.17 -10.50
C THR A 99 -8.12 -2.93 -9.81
N SER A 100 -9.17 -3.26 -10.56
CA SER A 100 -10.22 -4.15 -10.07
C SER A 100 -9.72 -5.60 -10.06
N ALA A 101 -10.36 -6.45 -9.25
CA ALA A 101 -10.03 -7.87 -9.23
C ALA A 101 -10.26 -8.52 -10.62
N GLU A 102 -11.36 -8.16 -11.29
CA GLU A 102 -11.71 -8.67 -12.62
C GLU A 102 -10.69 -8.28 -13.69
N GLU A 103 -10.26 -7.01 -13.71
CA GLU A 103 -9.27 -6.53 -14.66
C GLU A 103 -7.90 -7.19 -14.41
N LEU A 104 -7.53 -7.40 -13.14
CA LEU A 104 -6.30 -8.10 -12.77
C LEU A 104 -6.32 -9.56 -13.23
N GLU A 105 -7.41 -10.29 -12.95
CA GLU A 105 -7.59 -11.68 -13.35
C GLU A 105 -7.55 -11.81 -14.87
N THR A 106 -8.33 -11.01 -15.60
CA THR A 106 -8.36 -11.00 -17.06
C THR A 106 -6.97 -10.71 -17.66
N SER A 107 -6.22 -9.78 -17.05
CA SER A 107 -4.88 -9.42 -17.52
C SER A 107 -3.86 -10.54 -17.28
N VAL A 108 -3.94 -11.23 -16.14
CA VAL A 108 -3.06 -12.35 -15.79
C VAL A 108 -3.42 -13.61 -16.58
N GLU A 109 -4.68 -13.82 -16.92
CA GLU A 109 -5.13 -14.90 -17.81
C GLU A 109 -4.56 -14.76 -19.23
N LYS A 110 -4.49 -13.53 -19.76
CA LYS A 110 -3.81 -13.25 -21.04
C LYS A 110 -2.31 -13.58 -21.02
N LEU A 111 -1.71 -13.69 -19.84
CA LEU A 111 -0.31 -14.10 -19.66
C LEU A 111 -0.15 -15.62 -19.52
N GLY A 112 -1.23 -16.41 -19.70
CA GLY A 112 -1.20 -17.87 -19.66
C GLY A 112 -1.43 -18.48 -18.27
N PHE A 113 -1.85 -17.67 -17.30
CA PHE A 113 -2.19 -18.16 -15.96
C PHE A 113 -3.69 -18.43 -15.82
N ARG A 114 -4.07 -19.17 -14.77
CA ARG A 114 -5.46 -19.34 -14.37
C ARG A 114 -5.59 -19.13 -12.88
N THR A 115 -6.58 -18.36 -12.45
CA THR A 115 -6.81 -18.07 -11.04
C THR A 115 -7.16 -19.34 -10.27
N LYS A 116 -6.25 -19.77 -9.37
CA LYS A 116 -6.46 -20.93 -8.50
C LYS A 116 -7.05 -20.54 -7.13
N ARG A 117 -6.64 -19.39 -6.61
CA ARG A 117 -7.07 -18.88 -5.30
C ARG A 117 -7.06 -17.37 -5.32
N ARG A 118 -8.10 -16.77 -4.76
CA ARG A 118 -8.20 -15.34 -4.49
C ARG A 118 -8.54 -15.12 -3.03
N PHE A 119 -7.94 -14.10 -2.44
CA PHE A 119 -8.35 -13.56 -1.16
C PHE A 119 -9.17 -12.29 -1.44
N ASN A 120 -10.46 -12.32 -1.15
CA ASN A 120 -11.32 -11.17 -1.39
C ASN A 120 -10.91 -10.04 -0.42
N ALA A 121 -10.56 -8.88 -0.99
CA ALA A 121 -10.44 -7.64 -0.22
C ALA A 121 -11.77 -6.89 -0.31
N VAL A 122 -12.31 -6.48 0.84
CA VAL A 122 -13.44 -5.54 0.88
C VAL A 122 -12.86 -4.13 0.76
N PRO A 123 -13.32 -3.30 -0.19
CA PRO A 123 -12.87 -1.91 -0.25
C PRO A 123 -13.35 -1.20 1.01
N GLY A 124 -12.42 -0.85 1.90
CA GLY A 124 -12.75 -0.03 3.05
C GLY A 124 -12.78 1.45 2.70
N ILE A 125 -13.45 2.23 3.54
CA ILE A 125 -13.46 3.70 3.48
C ILE A 125 -12.65 4.18 4.69
N GLY A 126 -11.33 4.26 4.54
CA GLY A 126 -10.44 4.68 5.61
C GLY A 126 -9.73 5.98 5.24
N LEU A 127 -9.79 6.99 6.11
CA LEU A 127 -9.03 8.25 5.97
C LEU A 127 -7.51 8.06 6.14
N PHE A 128 -7.07 6.91 6.66
CA PHE A 128 -5.67 6.57 6.88
C PHE A 128 -5.30 5.24 6.21
N GLY A 129 -6.02 4.87 5.15
CA GLY A 129 -6.00 3.50 4.64
C GLY A 129 -6.88 2.58 5.47
N THR A 130 -7.06 1.37 4.96
CA THR A 130 -7.94 0.34 5.49
C THR A 130 -7.12 -0.85 5.91
#